data_AF-A0AAC8PX36-F1
#
_entry.id   AF-A0AAC8PX36-F1
#
_cell.length_a   1.000
_cell.length_b   1.000
_cell.length_c   1.000
_cell.angle_alpha   90.00
_cell.angle_beta   90.00
_cell.angle_gamma   90.00
#
_symmetry.space_group_name_H-M   'P 1'
#
loop_
_entity.id
_entity.type
_entity.pdbx_description
1 polymer ?
#
loop_
_entity_poly.entity_id
_entity_poly.type
_entity_poly.pdbx_seq_one_letter_code
_entity_poly.pdbx_strand_id
1 'polypeptide(L)'
;MQEARFFSNNSAFDVAAFGLDEPPAFVQLEQASIQEAEKFASIQLYKRTKSKYTHANKNEMLIISNPRILPLFVARNVLSKLWEYLNRTPTNDKHHSAIVFILLSVYTGRNVRLLTEDIGRNKKQIIKVDLQSDKLYFIINLNITTLKIKSKNIRLALANRLEPVNIPLPKKLYEALANPNKTLSDSNTISTVIAQVKSELHLPYLSLNRIEKILYTTLACTLTNSQIATIVTGRNERKRADIWYSSNDIGNIVSLYRRAINILENNHSSLVGDQDHFQVYALYQSYHIGSQSTPSFSLVEKFLFHLRAQVIQASNYIDKFNLYNLWLWHICLLLTSVRSVEGAPGFLNQFNLDLGLAWIQDKEERAGSEAQRLVPVCTFLKSAIEDFVQYLEEFDAKYRKLNPNLGNDIGDILNSRRPLLNYYNGKGKMTAISPKFIMDTLKTYFAFKTDWPRHLGQKFLHESGVDEAIIMAIFGHEMAGQESHQKFSSLSKGDIIAVKSTYQALADKLRLQHIK
;
A
#
# COMPACT_ATOMS: atom_id res chain seq x y z
N MET A 1 32.76 -18.01 -41.45
CA MET A 1 32.65 -17.84 -42.92
C MET A 1 31.34 -18.49 -43.32
N GLN A 2 30.43 -17.72 -43.95
CA GLN A 2 29.09 -18.07 -44.49
C GLN A 2 28.02 -18.51 -43.46
N GLU A 3 27.07 -17.65 -43.08
CA GLU A 3 25.83 -17.18 -43.79
C GLU A 3 24.70 -18.22 -43.84
N ALA A 4 23.57 -17.87 -43.21
CA ALA A 4 22.24 -18.21 -43.72
C ALA A 4 21.25 -17.11 -43.28
N ARG A 5 20.78 -16.34 -44.26
CA ARG A 5 19.67 -15.39 -44.17
C ARG A 5 18.34 -16.11 -44.45
N PHE A 6 17.31 -15.63 -43.76
CA PHE A 6 15.87 -15.56 -44.07
C PHE A 6 15.32 -16.25 -45.34
N PHE A 7 14.20 -16.97 -45.15
CA PHE A 7 13.10 -17.00 -46.11
C PHE A 7 11.77 -16.67 -45.41
N SER A 8 10.96 -15.88 -46.11
CA SER A 8 9.65 -15.35 -45.78
C SER A 8 8.50 -16.13 -46.44
N ASN A 9 7.35 -16.09 -45.78
CA ASN A 9 5.95 -16.13 -46.24
C ASN A 9 5.42 -17.15 -47.28
N ASN A 10 4.29 -17.75 -46.85
CA ASN A 10 3.12 -18.20 -47.62
C ASN A 10 3.29 -19.28 -48.70
N SER A 11 2.95 -20.51 -48.33
CA SER A 11 2.16 -21.39 -49.20
C SER A 11 1.22 -22.23 -48.33
N ALA A 12 -0.01 -22.40 -48.81
CA ALA A 12 -1.05 -23.19 -48.17
C ALA A 12 -0.58 -24.63 -48.00
N PHE A 13 -0.56 -25.12 -46.76
CA PHE A 13 -0.35 -26.54 -46.49
C PHE A 13 -1.66 -27.28 -46.71
N ASP A 14 -1.71 -28.00 -47.83
CA ASP A 14 -2.80 -28.88 -48.23
C ASP A 14 -2.82 -30.12 -47.31
N VAL A 15 -3.80 -30.16 -46.41
CA VAL A 15 -3.93 -31.18 -45.35
C VAL A 15 -4.37 -32.55 -45.94
N ALA A 16 -4.78 -32.59 -47.21
CA ALA A 16 -5.28 -33.81 -47.85
C ALA A 16 -4.17 -34.75 -48.38
N ALA A 17 -2.91 -34.32 -48.45
CA ALA A 17 -1.84 -35.08 -49.11
C ALA A 17 -1.19 -36.17 -48.24
N PHE A 18 -1.50 -36.27 -46.94
CA PHE A 18 -0.76 -37.14 -46.01
C PHE A 18 -1.53 -38.34 -45.44
N GLY A 19 -2.80 -38.57 -45.78
CA GLY A 19 -3.50 -39.81 -45.40
C GLY A 19 -3.37 -40.17 -43.91
N LEU A 20 -3.52 -39.17 -43.02
CA LEU A 20 -3.46 -39.34 -41.57
C LEU A 20 -4.88 -39.28 -40.98
N ASP A 21 -5.70 -40.28 -41.30
CA ASP A 21 -7.05 -40.44 -40.69
C ASP A 21 -7.01 -41.15 -39.32
N GLU A 22 -5.83 -41.36 -38.74
CA GLU A 22 -5.69 -41.69 -37.32
C GLU A 22 -4.74 -40.71 -36.64
N PRO A 23 -5.16 -40.05 -35.53
CA PRO A 23 -4.24 -39.24 -34.74
C PRO A 23 -3.09 -40.16 -34.29
N PRO A 24 -1.81 -39.73 -34.39
CA PRO A 24 -0.70 -40.55 -33.95
C PRO A 24 -0.96 -40.97 -32.51
N ALA A 25 -0.85 -42.27 -32.24
CA ALA A 25 -0.98 -42.81 -30.90
C ALA A 25 -0.03 -42.05 -29.98
N PHE A 26 -0.56 -41.09 -29.23
CA PHE A 26 0.20 -40.39 -28.21
C PHE A 26 0.48 -41.43 -27.13
N VAL A 27 1.70 -41.96 -27.12
CA VAL A 27 2.21 -42.64 -25.94
C VAL A 27 2.25 -41.58 -24.85
N GLN A 28 1.23 -41.58 -23.99
CA GLN A 28 1.23 -40.78 -22.79
C GLN A 28 2.32 -41.36 -21.88
N LEU A 29 3.53 -40.80 -21.98
CA LEU A 29 4.58 -41.07 -21.02
C LEU A 29 4.11 -40.52 -19.67
N GLU A 30 3.64 -41.42 -18.79
CA GLU A 30 3.45 -41.11 -17.38
C GLU A 30 4.83 -40.83 -16.75
N GLN A 31 5.31 -39.60 -16.88
CA GLN A 31 6.52 -39.17 -16.20
C GLN A 31 6.16 -38.89 -14.73
N ALA A 32 6.07 -39.94 -13.92
CA ALA A 32 5.72 -39.88 -12.50
C ALA A 32 6.75 -39.12 -11.65
N SER A 33 7.96 -38.88 -12.17
CA SER A 33 8.99 -38.09 -11.49
C SER A 33 9.88 -37.33 -12.47
N ILE A 34 10.02 -36.02 -12.22
CA ILE A 34 11.00 -35.13 -12.86
C ILE A 34 12.40 -35.53 -12.37
N GLN A 35 13.36 -35.74 -13.28
CA GLN A 35 14.74 -36.03 -12.91
C GLN A 35 15.35 -34.86 -12.12
N GLU A 36 16.31 -35.09 -11.23
CA GLU A 36 16.85 -34.03 -10.36
C GLU A 36 17.40 -32.83 -11.14
N ALA A 37 18.08 -33.06 -12.27
CA ALA A 37 18.59 -31.99 -13.13
C ALA A 37 17.45 -31.12 -13.72
N GLU A 38 16.34 -31.73 -14.13
CA GLU A 38 15.15 -31.04 -14.66
C GLU A 38 14.40 -30.25 -13.56
N LYS A 39 14.51 -30.66 -12.28
CA LYS A 39 13.94 -29.90 -11.15
C LYS A 39 14.58 -28.52 -11.00
N PHE A 40 15.86 -28.38 -11.39
CA PHE A 40 16.62 -27.14 -11.29
C PHE A 40 16.77 -26.40 -12.63
N ALA A 41 16.21 -26.93 -13.72
CA ALA A 41 16.19 -26.24 -15.00
C ALA A 41 15.47 -24.88 -14.88
N SER A 42 16.01 -23.85 -15.55
CA SER A 42 15.53 -22.46 -15.46
C SER A 42 14.03 -22.31 -15.77
N ILE A 43 13.53 -23.07 -16.76
CA ILE A 43 12.11 -23.08 -17.13
C ILE A 43 11.25 -23.66 -15.99
N GLN A 44 11.72 -24.71 -15.33
CA GLN A 44 10.97 -25.35 -14.25
C GLN A 44 11.03 -24.53 -12.96
N LEU A 45 12.16 -23.89 -12.67
CA LEU A 45 12.27 -22.89 -11.62
C LEU A 45 11.34 -21.71 -11.87
N TYR A 46 11.27 -21.20 -13.10
CA TYR A 46 10.34 -20.14 -13.49
C TYR A 46 8.88 -20.58 -13.28
N LYS A 47 8.47 -21.75 -13.81
CA LYS A 47 7.10 -22.27 -13.64
C LYS A 47 6.74 -22.46 -12.17
N ARG A 48 7.64 -23.02 -11.35
CA ARG A 48 7.43 -23.20 -9.90
C ARG A 48 7.35 -21.86 -9.18
N THR A 49 8.21 -20.91 -9.52
CA THR A 49 8.21 -19.57 -8.93
C THR A 49 6.92 -18.83 -9.28
N LYS A 50 6.50 -18.88 -10.55
CA LYS A 50 5.24 -18.32 -11.02
C LYS A 50 4.04 -18.98 -10.33
N SER A 51 4.01 -20.31 -10.23
CA SER A 51 2.94 -21.04 -9.53
C SER A 51 2.89 -20.69 -8.03
N LYS A 52 4.03 -20.67 -7.35
CA LYS A 52 4.13 -20.23 -5.94
C LYS A 52 3.66 -18.79 -5.76
N TYR A 53 4.05 -17.90 -6.67
CA TYR A 53 3.64 -16.50 -6.67
C TYR A 53 2.13 -16.36 -6.87
N THR A 54 1.55 -17.00 -7.90
CA THR A 54 0.11 -17.01 -8.16
C THR A 54 -0.66 -17.61 -6.98
N HIS A 55 -0.19 -18.72 -6.40
CA HIS A 55 -0.81 -19.32 -5.23
C HIS A 55 -0.76 -18.38 -4.02
N ALA A 56 0.39 -17.74 -3.78
CA ALA A 56 0.53 -16.76 -2.71
C ALA A 56 -0.40 -15.55 -2.89
N ASN A 57 -0.64 -15.07 -4.13
CA ASN A 57 -1.58 -13.98 -4.37
C ASN A 57 -3.04 -14.41 -4.21
N LYS A 58 -3.40 -15.62 -4.67
CA LYS A 58 -4.73 -16.21 -4.43
C LYS A 58 -5.06 -16.35 -2.94
N ASN A 59 -4.04 -16.59 -2.11
CA ASN A 59 -4.20 -16.66 -0.66
C ASN A 59 -4.51 -15.32 0.01
N GLU A 60 -4.24 -14.21 -0.68
CA GLU A 60 -4.50 -12.84 -0.21
C GLU A 60 -5.74 -12.21 -0.87
N MET A 61 -6.41 -12.92 -1.78
CA MET A 61 -7.71 -12.50 -2.29
C MET A 61 -8.78 -12.71 -1.21
N LEU A 62 -9.31 -11.62 -0.69
CA LEU A 62 -10.33 -11.56 0.37
C LEU A 62 -11.75 -11.75 -0.19
N ILE A 63 -11.97 -12.80 -0.98
CA ILE A 63 -13.30 -13.13 -1.50
C ILE A 63 -14.00 -14.00 -0.47
N ILE A 64 -15.26 -13.72 -0.16
CA ILE A 64 -16.06 -14.45 0.85
C ILE A 64 -16.16 -15.95 0.53
N SER A 65 -16.15 -16.31 -0.77
CA SER A 65 -16.13 -17.71 -1.24
C SER A 65 -14.76 -18.37 -1.19
N ASN A 66 -13.70 -17.69 -0.74
CA ASN A 66 -12.37 -18.27 -0.65
C ASN A 66 -12.34 -19.33 0.46
N PRO A 67 -12.22 -20.63 0.13
CA PRO A 67 -12.26 -21.70 1.14
C PRO A 67 -11.06 -21.67 2.10
N ARG A 68 -10.10 -20.77 1.87
CA ARG A 68 -8.92 -20.54 2.69
C ARG A 68 -9.12 -19.48 3.79
N ILE A 69 -10.26 -18.79 3.80
CA ILE A 69 -10.67 -17.88 4.87
C ILE A 69 -11.60 -18.65 5.80
N LEU A 70 -11.36 -18.57 7.11
CA LEU A 70 -12.29 -19.15 8.08
C LEU A 70 -13.51 -18.21 8.17
N PRO A 71 -14.74 -18.72 7.97
CA PRO A 71 -15.93 -17.95 8.25
C PRO A 71 -15.92 -17.44 9.70
N LEU A 72 -16.50 -16.27 9.93
CA LEU A 72 -16.44 -15.62 11.25
C LEU A 72 -16.99 -16.51 12.38
N PHE A 73 -18.09 -17.22 12.14
CA PHE A 73 -18.65 -18.15 13.14
C PHE A 73 -17.70 -19.31 13.47
N VAL A 74 -16.95 -19.81 12.48
CA VAL A 74 -15.93 -20.85 12.69
C VAL A 74 -14.77 -20.30 13.51
N ALA A 75 -14.31 -19.08 13.18
CA ALA A 75 -13.24 -18.42 13.92
C ALA A 75 -13.60 -18.22 15.41
N ARG A 76 -14.85 -17.81 15.69
CA ARG A 76 -15.38 -17.71 17.06
C ARG A 76 -15.35 -19.04 17.81
N ASN A 77 -15.82 -20.11 17.17
CA ASN A 77 -15.85 -21.45 17.79
C ASN A 77 -14.42 -21.96 18.08
N VAL A 78 -13.49 -21.75 17.15
CA VAL A 78 -12.07 -22.09 17.35
C VAL A 78 -11.49 -21.31 18.54
N LEU A 79 -11.72 -20.00 18.61
CA LEU A 79 -11.22 -19.17 19.72
C LEU A 79 -11.80 -19.62 21.06
N SER A 80 -13.11 -19.84 21.12
CA SER A 80 -13.80 -20.34 22.33
C SER A 80 -13.21 -21.68 22.79
N LYS A 81 -12.97 -22.61 21.86
CA LYS A 81 -12.40 -23.92 22.18
C LYS A 81 -10.96 -23.84 22.68
N LEU A 82 -10.15 -22.94 22.12
CA LEU A 82 -8.79 -22.69 22.59
C LEU A 82 -8.78 -22.13 24.02
N TRP A 83 -9.70 -21.22 24.35
CA TRP A 83 -9.86 -20.72 25.72
C TRP A 83 -10.33 -21.80 26.70
N GLU A 84 -11.26 -22.68 26.28
CA GLU A 84 -11.66 -23.85 27.07
C GLU A 84 -10.46 -24.75 27.38
N TYR A 85 -9.61 -25.04 26.38
CA TYR A 85 -8.40 -25.83 26.59
C TYR A 85 -7.41 -25.13 27.52
N LEU A 86 -7.18 -23.82 27.35
CA LEU A 86 -6.27 -23.07 28.23
C LEU A 86 -6.70 -23.18 29.70
N ASN A 87 -8.00 -23.05 29.97
CA ASN A 87 -8.55 -23.08 31.32
C ASN A 87 -8.49 -24.48 31.98
N ARG A 88 -8.40 -25.56 31.18
CA ARG A 88 -8.36 -26.94 31.68
C ARG A 88 -6.95 -27.54 31.72
N THR A 89 -6.01 -26.97 30.98
CA THR A 89 -4.66 -27.54 30.83
C THR A 89 -3.74 -26.99 31.92
N PRO A 90 -3.02 -27.83 32.69
CA PRO A 90 -2.08 -27.37 33.70
C PRO A 90 -0.98 -26.46 33.14
N THR A 91 -0.59 -25.42 33.87
CA THR A 91 0.34 -24.38 33.40
C THR A 91 1.77 -24.85 33.15
N ASN A 92 2.15 -26.03 33.66
CA ASN A 92 3.43 -26.68 33.45
C ASN A 92 3.43 -27.65 32.25
N ASP A 93 2.30 -27.85 31.56
CA ASP A 93 2.20 -28.70 30.37
C ASP A 93 2.67 -27.96 29.10
N LYS A 94 3.41 -28.65 28.23
CA LYS A 94 3.77 -28.15 26.89
C LYS A 94 2.56 -27.82 26.01
N HIS A 95 1.42 -28.47 26.23
CA HIS A 95 0.14 -28.17 25.56
C HIS A 95 -0.40 -26.81 26.01
N HIS A 96 -0.25 -26.45 27.29
CA HIS A 96 -0.67 -25.14 27.80
C HIS A 96 0.06 -24.02 27.05
N SER A 97 1.39 -24.11 26.95
CA SER A 97 2.18 -23.17 26.15
C SER A 97 1.79 -23.16 24.67
N ALA A 98 1.48 -24.32 24.08
CA ALA A 98 1.03 -24.41 22.70
C ALA A 98 -0.25 -23.57 22.48
N ILE A 99 -1.23 -23.75 23.37
CA ILE A 99 -2.51 -23.03 23.35
C ILE A 99 -2.28 -21.53 23.50
N VAL A 100 -1.41 -21.10 24.44
CA VAL A 100 -1.05 -19.69 24.62
C VAL A 100 -0.50 -19.09 23.33
N PHE A 101 0.45 -19.75 22.65
CA PHE A 101 1.00 -19.23 21.41
C PHE A 101 -0.02 -19.19 20.26
N ILE A 102 -0.93 -20.17 20.19
CA ILE A 102 -2.02 -20.16 19.21
C ILE A 102 -2.99 -19.00 19.50
N LEU A 103 -3.37 -18.79 20.76
CA LEU A 103 -4.21 -17.67 21.18
C LEU A 103 -3.52 -16.33 20.85
N LEU A 104 -2.26 -16.15 21.22
CA LEU A 104 -1.48 -14.96 20.86
C LEU A 104 -1.46 -14.71 19.35
N SER A 105 -1.38 -15.77 18.55
CA SER A 105 -1.48 -15.64 17.09
C SER A 105 -2.85 -15.12 16.65
N VAL A 106 -3.94 -15.56 17.29
CA VAL A 106 -5.28 -15.00 17.05
C VAL A 106 -5.35 -13.53 17.47
N TYR A 107 -4.88 -13.17 18.67
CA TYR A 107 -4.94 -11.78 19.16
C TYR A 107 -4.00 -10.81 18.44
N THR A 108 -2.92 -11.29 17.81
CA THR A 108 -1.96 -10.42 17.13
C THR A 108 -1.98 -10.53 15.60
N GLY A 109 -2.59 -11.59 15.07
CA GLY A 109 -2.48 -11.97 13.66
C GLY A 109 -1.07 -12.36 13.21
N ARG A 110 -0.16 -12.60 14.16
CA ARG A 110 1.26 -12.91 13.90
C ARG A 110 1.46 -14.41 13.86
N ASN A 111 2.46 -14.85 13.09
CA ASN A 111 2.79 -16.27 12.99
C ASN A 111 3.31 -16.80 14.33
N VAL A 112 2.89 -18.02 14.70
CA VAL A 112 3.27 -18.65 15.98
C VAL A 112 4.78 -18.75 16.13
N ARG A 113 5.52 -19.11 15.07
CA ARG A 113 6.98 -19.17 15.11
C ARG A 113 7.60 -17.81 15.42
N LEU A 114 7.09 -16.73 14.83
CA LEU A 114 7.59 -15.38 15.10
C LEU A 114 7.34 -14.97 16.55
N LEU A 115 6.17 -15.32 17.11
CA LEU A 115 5.85 -15.07 18.51
C LEU A 115 6.75 -15.87 19.46
N THR A 116 7.01 -17.14 19.16
CA THR A 116 7.95 -17.97 19.93
C THR A 116 9.36 -17.40 19.89
N GLU A 117 9.83 -16.94 18.72
CA GLU A 117 11.15 -16.30 18.59
C GLU A 117 11.23 -14.94 19.31
N ASP A 118 10.16 -14.13 19.25
CA ASP A 118 10.10 -12.81 19.90
C ASP A 118 10.14 -12.94 21.43
N ILE A 119 9.32 -13.83 21.98
CA ILE A 119 9.23 -14.10 23.41
C ILE A 119 10.48 -14.86 23.90
N GLY A 120 10.88 -15.93 23.21
CA GLY A 120 11.99 -16.80 23.63
C GLY A 120 13.35 -16.09 23.61
N ARG A 121 13.53 -15.09 22.74
CA ARG A 121 14.75 -14.27 22.68
C ARG A 121 14.59 -12.90 23.33
N ASN A 122 13.45 -12.63 23.99
CA ASN A 122 13.15 -11.35 24.63
C ASN A 122 13.36 -10.13 23.70
N LYS A 123 12.99 -10.25 22.42
CA LYS A 123 13.18 -9.20 21.42
C LYS A 123 12.24 -8.01 21.62
N LYS A 124 11.05 -8.25 22.19
CA LYS A 124 10.01 -7.24 22.47
C LYS A 124 9.60 -6.44 21.23
N GLN A 125 9.59 -7.08 20.06
CA GLN A 125 9.17 -6.47 18.79
C GLN A 125 7.68 -6.67 18.50
N ILE A 126 7.07 -7.72 19.06
CA ILE A 126 5.66 -8.06 18.84
C ILE A 126 4.92 -8.09 20.18
N ILE A 127 5.50 -8.72 21.19
CA ILE A 127 4.91 -8.86 22.51
C ILE A 127 5.85 -8.28 23.56
N LYS A 128 5.30 -7.49 24.50
CA LYS A 128 6.01 -7.05 25.69
C LYS A 128 5.29 -7.55 26.94
N VAL A 129 6.01 -8.37 27.71
CA VAL A 129 5.65 -8.74 29.08
C VAL A 129 6.19 -7.65 30.01
N ASP A 130 5.32 -7.02 30.78
CA ASP A 130 5.67 -6.02 31.78
C ASP A 130 5.37 -6.56 33.19
N LEU A 131 6.44 -6.97 33.88
CA LEU A 131 6.37 -7.56 35.21
C LEU A 131 6.02 -6.54 36.30
N GLN A 132 6.23 -5.24 36.06
CA GLN A 132 5.94 -4.22 37.08
C GLN A 132 4.45 -3.89 37.11
N SER A 133 3.81 -3.92 35.95
CA SER A 133 2.38 -3.59 35.81
C SER A 133 1.48 -4.81 35.66
N ASP A 134 2.04 -6.03 35.78
CA ASP A 134 1.38 -7.31 35.53
C ASP A 134 0.58 -7.34 34.22
N LYS A 135 1.18 -6.80 33.15
CA LYS A 135 0.51 -6.60 31.87
C LYS A 135 1.28 -7.23 30.72
N LEU A 136 0.50 -7.65 29.74
CA LEU A 136 0.97 -8.09 28.44
C LEU A 136 0.51 -7.10 27.37
N TYR A 137 1.44 -6.67 26.53
CA TYR A 137 1.14 -5.74 25.44
C TYR A 137 1.46 -6.36 24.08
N PHE A 138 0.53 -6.22 23.16
CA PHE A 138 0.75 -6.35 21.73
C PHE A 138 1.30 -5.04 21.16
N ILE A 139 2.49 -5.10 20.58
CA ILE A 139 3.17 -3.96 19.98
C ILE A 139 2.91 -3.95 18.48
N ILE A 140 2.20 -2.92 18.03
CA ILE A 140 2.09 -2.58 16.61
C ILE A 140 3.23 -1.64 16.27
N ASN A 141 4.23 -2.18 15.56
CA ASN A 141 5.33 -1.42 14.98
C ASN A 141 5.06 -1.17 13.50
N LEU A 142 5.12 0.10 13.10
CA LEU A 142 5.06 0.46 11.69
C LEU A 142 6.45 0.34 11.05
N ASN A 143 6.54 -0.42 9.96
CA ASN A 143 7.72 -0.44 9.10
C ASN A 143 7.55 0.64 8.02
N ILE A 144 7.91 1.89 8.35
CA ILE A 144 7.59 3.08 7.56
C ILE A 144 8.80 3.99 7.35
N THR A 145 8.68 4.87 6.36
CA THR A 145 9.72 5.85 6.01
C THR A 145 9.97 6.81 7.17
N THR A 146 11.18 6.74 7.73
CA THR A 146 11.66 7.69 8.72
C THR A 146 12.22 8.94 8.05
N LEU A 147 11.99 10.09 8.69
CA LEU A 147 12.54 11.35 8.23
C LEU A 147 13.94 11.52 8.81
N LYS A 148 14.89 11.94 7.96
CA LYS A 148 16.28 12.17 8.36
C LYS A 148 16.53 13.58 8.92
N ILE A 149 15.49 14.40 9.08
CA ILE A 149 15.62 15.78 9.57
C ILE A 149 15.75 15.78 11.09
N LYS A 150 16.85 16.34 11.59
CA LYS A 150 17.09 16.55 13.03
C LYS A 150 16.86 18.02 13.37
N SER A 151 15.66 18.36 13.84
CA SER A 151 15.32 19.70 14.34
C SER A 151 14.42 19.59 15.58
N LYS A 152 14.62 20.48 16.56
CA LYS A 152 13.89 20.49 17.83
C LYS A 152 12.38 20.66 17.64
N ASN A 153 11.95 21.35 16.59
CA ASN A 153 10.54 21.65 16.30
C ASN A 153 9.94 20.81 15.16
N ILE A 154 10.63 19.75 14.71
CA ILE A 154 10.19 18.96 13.55
C ILE A 154 8.78 18.36 13.74
N ARG A 155 8.38 18.06 14.98
CA ARG A 155 7.06 17.50 15.29
C ARG A 155 5.89 18.39 14.84
N LEU A 156 6.06 19.72 14.81
CA LEU A 156 5.02 20.66 14.36
C LEU A 156 4.84 20.66 12.83
N ALA A 157 5.88 20.24 12.11
CA ALA A 157 5.89 20.15 10.66
C ALA A 157 5.34 18.81 10.13
N LEU A 158 5.25 17.78 10.99
CA LEU A 158 4.88 16.43 10.60
C LEU A 158 3.42 16.13 10.90
N ALA A 159 2.78 15.43 9.96
CA ALA A 159 1.46 14.86 10.19
C ALA A 159 1.50 13.62 11.09
N ASN A 160 2.62 12.89 11.12
CA ASN A 160 2.72 11.56 11.73
C ASN A 160 3.84 11.45 12.78
N ARG A 161 3.62 10.61 13.80
CA ARG A 161 4.62 10.17 14.79
C ARG A 161 5.14 8.77 14.45
N LEU A 162 6.33 8.43 14.99
CA LEU A 162 6.97 7.09 14.88
C LEU A 162 6.82 6.25 16.15
N GLU A 163 5.79 6.51 16.95
CA GLU A 163 5.61 5.82 18.22
C GLU A 163 4.90 4.48 17.99
N PRO A 164 5.35 3.39 18.64
CA PRO A 164 4.66 2.12 18.59
C PRO A 164 3.32 2.19 19.34
N VAL A 165 2.34 1.39 18.91
CA VAL A 165 1.06 1.26 19.62
C VAL A 165 1.10 0.01 20.49
N ASN A 166 0.89 0.15 21.79
CA ASN A 166 1.00 -0.93 22.77
C ASN A 166 -0.37 -1.40 23.28
N ILE A 167 -1.08 -2.21 22.51
CA ILE A 167 -2.43 -2.64 22.88
C ILE A 167 -2.37 -3.70 24.00
N PRO A 168 -3.10 -3.56 25.12
CA PRO A 168 -3.14 -4.57 26.17
C PRO A 168 -3.75 -5.88 25.66
N LEU A 169 -3.30 -6.99 26.23
CA LEU A 169 -3.81 -8.33 25.96
C LEU A 169 -4.43 -8.93 27.24
N PRO A 170 -5.26 -9.98 27.12
CA PRO A 170 -5.91 -10.62 28.27
C PRO A 170 -4.92 -11.04 29.37
N LYS A 171 -5.25 -10.74 30.64
CA LYS A 171 -4.40 -11.02 31.81
C LYS A 171 -3.99 -12.51 31.93
N LYS A 172 -4.87 -13.46 31.60
CA LYS A 172 -4.52 -14.89 31.63
C LYS A 172 -3.33 -15.25 30.73
N LEU A 173 -3.17 -14.56 29.60
CA LEU A 173 -2.01 -14.78 28.72
C LEU A 173 -0.74 -14.22 29.35
N TYR A 174 -0.82 -13.11 30.09
CA TYR A 174 0.29 -12.63 30.92
C TYR A 174 0.68 -13.70 31.96
N GLU A 175 -0.27 -14.18 32.75
CA GLU A 175 -0.04 -15.15 33.84
C GLU A 175 0.64 -16.42 33.31
N ALA A 176 0.18 -16.94 32.17
CA ALA A 176 0.77 -18.11 31.53
C ALA A 176 2.21 -17.86 31.05
N LEU A 177 2.52 -16.68 30.51
CA LEU A 177 3.86 -16.33 30.05
C LEU A 177 4.81 -15.94 31.18
N ALA A 178 4.31 -15.35 32.27
CA ALA A 178 5.10 -14.94 33.43
C ALA A 178 5.46 -16.12 34.35
N ASN A 179 4.76 -17.25 34.24
CA ASN A 179 5.02 -18.44 35.04
C ASN A 179 6.48 -18.94 34.89
N PRO A 180 7.29 -18.98 35.98
CA PRO A 180 8.67 -19.44 35.92
C PRO A 180 8.79 -20.95 35.61
N ASN A 181 7.74 -21.73 35.89
CA ASN A 181 7.71 -23.18 35.68
C ASN A 181 7.09 -23.59 34.34
N LYS A 182 6.94 -22.65 33.39
CA LYS A 182 6.34 -22.95 32.08
C LYS A 182 7.26 -23.87 31.26
N THR A 183 6.64 -24.84 30.59
CA THR A 183 7.33 -25.71 29.62
C THR A 183 7.13 -25.16 28.21
N LEU A 184 8.21 -24.84 27.48
CA LEU A 184 8.09 -24.35 26.11
C LEU A 184 7.51 -25.42 25.17
N SER A 185 6.63 -24.99 24.27
CA SER A 185 6.00 -25.89 23.30
C SER A 185 6.88 -26.12 22.08
N ASP A 186 6.68 -27.26 21.41
CA ASP A 186 7.30 -27.62 20.14
C ASP A 186 6.27 -27.65 18.99
N SER A 187 6.77 -27.75 17.74
CA SER A 187 5.91 -27.75 16.55
C SER A 187 4.94 -28.94 16.49
N ASN A 188 5.31 -30.08 17.08
CA ASN A 188 4.47 -31.27 17.10
C ASN A 188 3.29 -31.07 18.04
N THR A 189 3.53 -30.51 19.21
CA THR A 189 2.53 -30.19 20.24
C THR A 189 1.53 -29.16 19.72
N ILE A 190 1.99 -28.11 19.04
CA ILE A 190 1.10 -27.16 18.36
C ILE A 190 0.21 -27.88 17.34
N SER A 191 0.77 -28.79 16.55
CA SER A 191 0.03 -29.56 15.55
C SER A 191 -1.01 -30.49 16.19
N THR A 192 -0.67 -31.11 17.32
CA THR A 192 -1.58 -31.95 18.12
C THR A 192 -2.77 -31.15 18.63
N VAL A 193 -2.55 -29.97 19.22
CA VAL A 193 -3.63 -29.11 19.70
C VAL A 193 -4.57 -28.72 18.56
N ILE A 194 -4.02 -28.36 17.40
CA ILE A 194 -4.83 -28.02 16.22
C ILE A 194 -5.62 -29.23 15.71
N ALA A 195 -5.04 -30.43 15.73
CA ALA A 195 -5.71 -31.66 15.33
C ALA A 195 -6.87 -32.02 16.27
N GLN A 196 -6.71 -31.78 17.58
CA GLN A 196 -7.79 -31.95 18.57
C GLN A 196 -8.94 -30.97 18.31
N VAL A 197 -8.64 -29.67 18.18
CA VAL A 197 -9.67 -28.65 17.86
C VAL A 197 -10.37 -28.98 16.54
N LYS A 198 -9.60 -29.41 15.53
CA LYS A 198 -10.11 -29.83 14.22
C LYS A 198 -11.11 -30.98 14.34
N SER A 199 -10.79 -31.99 15.16
CA SER A 199 -11.61 -33.18 15.36
C SER A 199 -12.90 -32.83 16.11
N GLU A 200 -12.77 -32.14 17.24
CA GLU A 200 -13.91 -31.83 18.11
C GLU A 200 -14.90 -30.82 17.52
N LEU A 201 -14.42 -29.88 16.68
CA LEU A 201 -15.28 -28.92 15.99
C LEU A 201 -15.72 -29.39 14.60
N HIS A 202 -15.33 -30.59 14.17
CA HIS A 202 -15.62 -31.13 12.83
C HIS A 202 -15.19 -30.19 11.68
N LEU A 203 -13.98 -29.63 11.76
CA LEU A 203 -13.45 -28.64 10.82
C LEU A 203 -12.36 -29.23 9.91
N PRO A 204 -12.68 -30.02 8.86
CA PRO A 204 -11.71 -30.83 8.11
C PRO A 204 -10.56 -30.03 7.47
N TYR A 205 -10.77 -28.73 7.24
CA TYR A 205 -9.79 -27.84 6.62
C TYR A 205 -9.09 -26.89 7.60
N LEU A 206 -9.33 -27.01 8.91
CA LEU A 206 -8.63 -26.19 9.90
C LEU A 206 -7.12 -26.46 9.83
N SER A 207 -6.33 -25.39 9.84
CA SER A 207 -4.87 -25.45 9.87
C SER A 207 -4.31 -24.24 10.61
N LEU A 208 -3.05 -24.34 11.05
CA LEU A 208 -2.38 -23.22 11.71
C LEU A 208 -2.46 -21.95 10.86
N ASN A 209 -2.07 -22.03 9.58
CA ASN A 209 -2.10 -20.90 8.66
C ASN A 209 -3.45 -20.20 8.57
N ARG A 210 -4.57 -20.91 8.79
CA ARG A 210 -5.92 -20.34 8.80
C ARG A 210 -6.22 -19.63 10.12
N ILE A 211 -5.81 -20.22 11.24
CA ILE A 211 -5.90 -19.61 12.58
C ILE A 211 -5.12 -18.30 12.62
N GLU A 212 -3.89 -18.29 12.09
CA GLU A 212 -3.05 -17.09 12.01
C GLU A 212 -3.65 -15.97 11.12
N LYS A 213 -4.69 -16.26 10.30
CA LYS A 213 -5.39 -15.22 9.50
C LYS A 213 -6.60 -14.61 10.22
N ILE A 214 -7.03 -15.16 11.36
CA ILE A 214 -8.33 -14.83 11.96
C ILE A 214 -8.48 -13.33 12.19
N LEU A 215 -7.54 -12.69 12.90
CA LEU A 215 -7.62 -11.25 13.15
C LEU A 215 -7.55 -10.42 11.87
N TYR A 216 -6.65 -10.77 10.96
CA TYR A 216 -6.51 -10.06 9.68
C TYR A 216 -7.80 -10.08 8.87
N THR A 217 -8.41 -11.26 8.72
CA THR A 217 -9.65 -11.44 7.95
C THR A 217 -10.85 -10.84 8.65
N THR A 218 -10.90 -10.88 9.98
CA THR A 218 -11.94 -10.19 10.77
C THR A 218 -11.87 -8.68 10.53
N LEU A 219 -10.68 -8.09 10.63
CA LEU A 219 -10.47 -6.67 10.36
C LEU A 219 -10.84 -6.33 8.91
N ALA A 220 -10.21 -6.97 7.93
CA ALA A 220 -10.30 -6.60 6.52
C ALA A 220 -11.65 -6.94 5.85
N CYS A 221 -12.37 -7.97 6.32
CA CYS A 221 -13.64 -8.37 5.71
C CYS A 221 -14.87 -7.88 6.48
N THR A 222 -14.73 -7.51 7.76
CA THR A 222 -15.89 -7.20 8.63
C THR A 222 -15.91 -5.76 9.13
N LEU A 223 -14.75 -5.13 9.34
CA LEU A 223 -14.68 -3.88 10.09
C LEU A 223 -14.04 -2.72 9.33
N THR A 224 -13.07 -3.01 8.48
CA THR A 224 -12.24 -2.00 7.83
C THR A 224 -11.62 -2.57 6.56
N ASN A 225 -10.59 -1.91 6.05
CA ASN A 225 -9.90 -2.26 4.83
C ASN A 225 -8.69 -3.17 5.07
N SER A 226 -8.10 -3.68 3.99
CA SER A 226 -6.93 -4.52 4.09
C SER A 226 -5.74 -3.73 4.68
N GLN A 227 -5.70 -2.40 4.47
CA GLN A 227 -4.63 -1.53 4.92
C GLN A 227 -4.40 -1.58 6.41
N ILE A 228 -5.43 -1.21 7.16
CA ILE A 228 -5.42 -1.20 8.62
C ILE A 228 -5.24 -2.63 9.16
N ALA A 229 -5.87 -3.63 8.55
CA ALA A 229 -5.68 -5.02 8.94
C ALA A 229 -4.21 -5.47 8.84
N THR A 230 -3.51 -5.02 7.80
CA THR A 230 -2.07 -5.27 7.64
C THR A 230 -1.24 -4.47 8.62
N ILE A 231 -1.57 -3.20 8.87
CA ILE A 231 -0.86 -2.39 9.87
C ILE A 231 -0.90 -3.07 11.24
N VAL A 232 -2.08 -3.53 11.66
CA VAL A 232 -2.27 -4.23 12.92
C VAL A 232 -1.48 -5.55 12.93
N THR A 233 -1.69 -6.41 11.95
CA THR A 233 -1.17 -7.80 11.99
C THR A 233 0.24 -7.98 11.39
N GLY A 234 0.77 -6.98 10.70
CA GLY A 234 1.97 -7.02 9.84
C GLY A 234 1.92 -8.00 8.67
N ARG A 235 0.76 -8.61 8.41
CA ARG A 235 0.57 -9.51 7.29
C ARG A 235 0.61 -8.74 5.98
N ASN A 236 1.36 -9.23 4.99
CA ASN A 236 1.53 -8.59 3.68
C ASN A 236 2.26 -7.23 3.69
N GLU A 237 2.91 -6.83 4.79
CA GLU A 237 3.62 -5.55 4.89
C GLU A 237 4.60 -5.30 3.74
N ARG A 238 5.28 -6.36 3.25
CA ARG A 238 6.27 -6.27 2.16
C ARG A 238 5.65 -6.27 0.76
N LYS A 239 4.39 -6.70 0.62
CA LYS A 239 3.68 -6.77 -0.65
C LYS A 239 2.85 -5.50 -0.94
N ARG A 240 2.71 -4.64 0.07
CA ARG A 240 1.78 -3.53 0.12
C ARG A 240 2.53 -2.19 0.06
N ALA A 241 2.63 -1.63 -1.13
CA ALA A 241 3.36 -0.39 -1.38
C ALA A 241 2.70 0.83 -0.70
N ASP A 242 1.39 0.78 -0.51
CA ASP A 242 0.56 1.81 0.13
C ASP A 242 0.94 2.07 1.60
N ILE A 243 1.44 1.07 2.34
CA ILE A 243 1.81 1.24 3.76
C ILE A 243 2.91 2.29 3.94
N TRP A 244 3.81 2.40 2.96
CA TRP A 244 4.93 3.34 2.98
C TRP A 244 4.49 4.80 2.96
N TYR A 245 3.25 5.07 2.54
CA TYR A 245 2.62 6.38 2.45
C TYR A 245 1.53 6.62 3.51
N SER A 246 1.26 5.60 4.33
CA SER A 246 0.12 5.60 5.24
C SER A 246 0.21 6.67 6.32
N SER A 247 -0.97 7.12 6.78
CA SER A 247 -1.17 8.02 7.91
C SER A 247 -2.48 7.62 8.57
N ASN A 248 -2.41 7.12 9.80
CA ASN A 248 -3.56 6.51 10.48
C ASN A 248 -3.69 7.06 11.90
N ASP A 249 -4.91 7.45 12.26
CA ASP A 249 -5.24 7.81 13.64
C ASP A 249 -5.16 6.58 14.56
N ILE A 250 -4.40 6.70 15.65
CA ILE A 250 -4.26 5.59 16.62
C ILE A 250 -5.58 5.28 17.31
N GLY A 251 -6.39 6.31 17.62
CA GLY A 251 -7.69 6.11 18.25
C GLY A 251 -8.57 5.18 17.42
N ASN A 252 -8.59 5.39 16.11
CA ASN A 252 -9.27 4.53 15.15
C ASN A 252 -8.66 3.11 15.11
N ILE A 253 -7.33 2.96 15.03
CA ILE A 253 -6.66 1.64 15.04
C ILE A 253 -7.04 0.84 16.29
N VAL A 254 -6.93 1.45 17.47
CA VAL A 254 -7.25 0.80 18.75
C VAL A 254 -8.74 0.46 18.82
N SER A 255 -9.62 1.36 18.39
CA SER A 255 -11.05 1.13 18.34
C SER A 255 -11.42 -0.05 17.41
N LEU A 256 -10.83 -0.12 16.23
CA LEU A 256 -11.03 -1.20 15.27
C LEU A 256 -10.49 -2.53 15.79
N TYR A 257 -9.30 -2.54 16.41
CA TYR A 257 -8.77 -3.73 17.07
C TYR A 257 -9.72 -4.23 18.16
N ARG A 258 -10.14 -3.35 19.08
CA ARG A 258 -11.07 -3.70 20.17
C ARG A 258 -12.36 -4.27 19.62
N ARG A 259 -12.95 -3.64 18.60
CA ARG A 259 -14.15 -4.16 17.93
C ARG A 259 -13.93 -5.54 17.32
N ALA A 260 -12.76 -5.79 16.71
CA ALA A 260 -12.42 -7.09 16.15
C ALA A 260 -12.33 -8.17 17.23
N ILE A 261 -11.66 -7.88 18.34
CA ILE A 261 -11.57 -8.80 19.49
C ILE A 261 -12.95 -9.06 20.09
N ASN A 262 -13.76 -8.02 20.33
CA ASN A 262 -15.13 -8.20 20.85
C ASN A 262 -16.00 -9.04 19.91
N ILE A 263 -15.85 -8.88 18.59
CA ILE A 263 -16.53 -9.70 17.58
C ILE A 263 -16.09 -11.16 17.67
N LEU A 264 -14.80 -11.41 17.89
CA LEU A 264 -14.23 -12.76 17.98
C LEU A 264 -14.59 -13.44 19.30
N GLU A 265 -14.59 -12.72 20.41
CA GLU A 265 -14.88 -13.21 21.76
C GLU A 265 -16.39 -13.33 22.05
N ASN A 266 -17.24 -12.88 21.12
CA ASN A 266 -18.68 -12.84 21.31
C ASN A 266 -19.22 -14.21 21.78
N ASN A 267 -20.03 -14.21 22.84
CA ASN A 267 -20.60 -15.36 23.55
C ASN A 267 -19.64 -16.22 24.40
N HIS A 268 -18.37 -15.83 24.61
CA HIS A 268 -17.44 -16.57 25.49
C HIS A 268 -16.49 -15.70 26.30
N SER A 269 -16.84 -14.43 26.55
CA SER A 269 -16.10 -13.51 27.42
C SER A 269 -15.86 -14.07 28.84
N SER A 270 -16.77 -14.91 29.34
CA SER A 270 -16.62 -15.62 30.61
C SER A 270 -15.41 -16.56 30.65
N LEU A 271 -14.98 -17.12 29.50
CA LEU A 271 -13.79 -17.99 29.44
C LEU A 271 -12.49 -17.18 29.51
N VAL A 272 -12.49 -15.95 29.00
CA VAL A 272 -11.34 -15.04 29.00
C VAL A 272 -11.05 -14.53 30.42
N GLY A 273 -12.11 -14.23 31.19
CA GLY A 273 -12.03 -13.87 32.62
C GLY A 273 -11.62 -12.42 32.90
N ASP A 274 -11.51 -11.58 31.88
CA ASP A 274 -11.23 -10.14 31.98
C ASP A 274 -12.30 -9.38 31.18
N GLN A 275 -13.19 -8.66 31.87
CA GLN A 275 -14.42 -8.09 31.28
C GLN A 275 -14.15 -6.96 30.27
N ASP A 276 -12.98 -6.30 30.33
CA ASP A 276 -12.51 -5.39 29.29
C ASP A 276 -11.03 -5.04 29.52
N HIS A 277 -10.12 -5.87 29.00
CA HIS A 277 -8.67 -5.60 29.04
C HIS A 277 -8.27 -4.29 28.31
N PHE A 278 -9.22 -3.59 27.68
CA PHE A 278 -9.04 -2.29 27.04
C PHE A 278 -9.38 -1.08 27.94
N GLN A 279 -9.86 -1.26 29.17
CA GLN A 279 -10.33 -0.14 30.04
C GLN A 279 -9.29 0.97 30.25
N VAL A 280 -7.99 0.65 30.20
CA VAL A 280 -6.91 1.63 30.40
C VAL A 280 -6.61 2.46 29.14
N TYR A 281 -7.03 2.02 27.95
CA TYR A 281 -6.75 2.73 26.69
C TYR A 281 -7.68 3.91 26.42
N ALA A 282 -8.76 4.06 27.21
CA ALA A 282 -9.83 5.04 27.02
C ALA A 282 -9.40 6.52 27.18
N LEU A 283 -8.11 6.81 27.43
CA LEU A 283 -7.63 8.16 27.73
C LEU A 283 -6.56 8.72 26.76
N TYR A 284 -6.17 7.99 25.71
CA TYR A 284 -4.92 8.33 24.99
C TYR A 284 -5.11 8.94 23.59
N GLN A 285 -4.97 10.28 23.55
CA GLN A 285 -4.40 11.12 22.49
C GLN A 285 -4.67 10.69 21.03
N SER A 286 -5.59 11.40 20.35
CA SER A 286 -5.69 11.33 18.88
C SER A 286 -4.47 12.00 18.26
N TYR A 287 -3.56 11.18 17.78
CA TYR A 287 -2.51 11.57 16.85
C TYR A 287 -2.36 10.49 15.79
N HIS A 288 -1.77 10.88 14.66
CA HIS A 288 -1.54 9.96 13.56
C HIS A 288 -0.16 9.32 13.64
N ILE A 289 -0.09 8.05 13.25
CA ILE A 289 1.14 7.31 12.98
C ILE A 289 1.23 6.97 11.50
N GLY A 290 2.44 6.88 10.98
CA GLY A 290 2.64 6.70 9.56
C GLY A 290 3.88 7.42 9.03
N SER A 291 3.99 7.48 7.71
CA SER A 291 5.16 8.04 7.03
C SER A 291 5.52 9.43 7.53
N GLN A 292 6.77 9.62 7.98
CA GLN A 292 7.27 10.96 8.32
C GLN A 292 7.61 11.81 7.10
N SER A 293 7.41 11.31 5.88
CA SER A 293 7.43 12.12 4.67
C SER A 293 6.11 12.87 4.42
N THR A 294 5.16 12.78 5.36
CA THR A 294 3.87 13.48 5.32
C THR A 294 3.96 14.81 6.08
N PRO A 295 4.05 15.97 5.40
CA PRO A 295 3.96 17.27 6.05
C PRO A 295 2.57 17.52 6.62
N SER A 296 2.44 18.45 7.56
CA SER A 296 1.13 18.92 8.04
C SER A 296 0.42 19.78 6.97
N PHE A 297 -0.92 19.75 6.93
CA PHE A 297 -1.69 20.58 5.99
C PHE A 297 -1.35 22.07 6.11
N SER A 298 -1.19 22.58 7.35
CA SER A 298 -0.82 23.99 7.59
C SER A 298 0.55 24.35 7.01
N LEU A 299 1.53 23.44 7.07
CA LEU A 299 2.83 23.69 6.45
C LEU A 299 2.70 23.75 4.92
N VAL A 300 1.92 22.84 4.34
CA VAL A 300 1.71 22.76 2.89
C VAL A 300 0.96 23.97 2.35
N GLU A 301 -0.08 24.44 3.05
CA GLU A 301 -0.78 25.69 2.73
C GLU A 301 0.21 26.86 2.67
N LYS A 302 1.03 27.06 3.71
CA LYS A 302 2.03 28.13 3.76
C LYS A 302 3.08 28.01 2.65
N PHE A 303 3.52 26.79 2.38
CA PHE A 303 4.51 26.52 1.34
C PHE A 303 3.97 26.85 -0.06
N LEU A 304 2.75 26.40 -0.39
CA LEU A 304 2.13 26.66 -1.70
C LEU A 304 1.75 28.14 -1.86
N PHE A 305 1.32 28.79 -0.78
CA PHE A 305 1.12 30.25 -0.76
C PHE A 305 2.41 31.00 -1.06
N HIS A 306 3.52 30.59 -0.45
CA HIS A 306 4.84 31.20 -0.68
C HIS A 306 5.29 31.06 -2.14
N LEU A 307 5.19 29.86 -2.71
CA LEU A 307 5.53 29.64 -4.12
C LEU A 307 4.67 30.50 -5.05
N ARG A 308 3.36 30.55 -4.81
CA ARG A 308 2.46 31.41 -5.58
C ARG A 308 2.87 32.88 -5.51
N ALA A 309 3.19 33.38 -4.31
CA ALA A 309 3.62 34.77 -4.13
C ALA A 309 4.89 35.08 -4.93
N GLN A 310 5.84 34.13 -5.00
CA GLN A 310 7.05 34.29 -5.82
C GLN A 310 6.72 34.41 -7.31
N VAL A 311 5.78 33.62 -7.84
CA VAL A 311 5.35 33.71 -9.24
C VAL A 311 4.80 35.11 -9.57
N ILE A 312 3.96 35.66 -8.68
CA ILE A 312 3.31 36.95 -8.87
C ILE A 312 4.33 38.10 -8.80
N GLN A 313 5.29 38.01 -7.88
CA GLN A 313 6.29 39.04 -7.65
C GLN A 313 7.46 39.01 -8.65
N ALA A 314 7.61 37.93 -9.41
CA ALA A 314 8.69 37.78 -10.39
C ALA A 314 8.55 38.78 -11.54
N SER A 315 9.55 39.66 -11.68
CA SER A 315 9.64 40.64 -12.77
C SER A 315 10.37 40.10 -13.99
N ASN A 316 11.40 39.27 -13.79
CA ASN A 316 12.10 38.59 -14.88
C ASN A 316 11.21 37.49 -15.47
N TYR A 317 11.04 37.50 -16.79
CA TYR A 317 10.14 36.58 -17.49
C TYR A 317 10.58 35.11 -17.42
N ILE A 318 11.89 34.83 -17.41
CA ILE A 318 12.43 33.47 -17.24
C ILE A 318 12.22 32.99 -15.81
N ASP A 319 12.48 33.84 -14.82
CA ASP A 319 12.23 33.49 -13.41
C ASP A 319 10.75 33.23 -13.17
N LYS A 320 9.87 34.09 -13.72
CA LYS A 320 8.42 33.89 -13.66
C LYS A 320 8.00 32.57 -14.31
N PHE A 321 8.52 32.24 -15.49
CA PHE A 321 8.29 30.95 -16.15
C PHE A 321 8.71 29.78 -15.27
N ASN A 322 9.93 29.81 -14.74
CA ASN A 322 10.47 28.75 -13.88
C ASN A 322 9.67 28.58 -12.59
N LEU A 323 9.31 29.68 -11.93
CA LEU A 323 8.51 29.68 -10.71
C LEU A 323 7.09 29.19 -10.95
N TYR A 324 6.45 29.57 -12.06
CA TYR A 324 5.10 29.08 -12.40
C TYR A 324 5.13 27.57 -12.62
N ASN A 325 6.08 27.07 -13.41
CA ASN A 325 6.26 25.63 -13.60
C ASN A 325 6.53 24.89 -12.27
N LEU A 326 7.35 25.46 -11.38
CA LEU A 326 7.63 24.89 -10.05
C LEU A 326 6.37 24.81 -9.17
N TRP A 327 5.58 25.89 -9.12
CA TRP A 327 4.31 25.92 -8.39
C TRP A 327 3.34 24.89 -8.95
N LEU A 328 3.10 24.91 -10.27
CA LEU A 328 2.16 24.02 -10.93
C LEU A 328 2.59 22.55 -10.80
N TRP A 329 3.88 22.26 -10.77
CA TRP A 329 4.39 20.91 -10.54
C TRP A 329 3.90 20.34 -9.21
N HIS A 330 3.98 21.13 -8.13
CA HIS A 330 3.44 20.69 -6.83
C HIS A 330 1.92 20.54 -6.85
N ILE A 331 1.20 21.46 -7.48
CA ILE A 331 -0.26 21.39 -7.61
C ILE A 331 -0.68 20.12 -8.36
N CYS A 332 -0.06 19.84 -9.51
CA CYS A 332 -0.31 18.64 -10.31
C CYS A 332 -0.08 17.37 -9.49
N LEU A 333 1.09 17.22 -8.85
CA LEU A 333 1.37 16.00 -8.09
C LEU A 333 0.45 15.82 -6.88
N LEU A 334 0.10 16.92 -6.21
CA LEU A 334 -0.75 16.85 -5.03
C LEU A 334 -2.20 16.50 -5.38
N LEU A 335 -2.73 17.08 -6.46
CA LEU A 335 -4.12 16.94 -6.87
C LEU A 335 -4.38 15.75 -7.82
N THR A 336 -3.34 14.96 -8.13
CA THR A 336 -3.45 13.71 -8.91
C THR A 336 -2.78 12.52 -8.23
N SER A 337 -1.94 12.77 -7.22
CA SER A 337 -1.07 11.76 -6.58
C SER A 337 -0.10 11.05 -7.52
N VAL A 338 0.23 11.66 -8.67
CA VAL A 338 1.26 11.18 -9.59
C VAL A 338 2.64 11.14 -8.91
N ARG A 339 3.49 10.20 -9.33
CA ARG A 339 4.85 10.06 -8.77
C ARG A 339 5.71 11.23 -9.20
N SER A 340 6.59 11.67 -8.31
CA SER A 340 7.65 12.63 -8.63
C SER A 340 8.74 11.93 -9.44
N VAL A 341 8.59 11.96 -10.76
CA VAL A 341 9.58 11.47 -11.73
C VAL A 341 9.95 12.58 -12.70
N GLU A 342 10.97 12.36 -13.52
CA GLU A 342 11.32 13.31 -14.59
C GLU A 342 10.16 13.46 -15.57
N GLY A 343 9.84 14.71 -15.93
CA GLY A 343 8.72 15.01 -16.83
C GLY A 343 7.33 14.92 -16.20
N ALA A 344 7.22 14.68 -14.89
CA ALA A 344 5.93 14.68 -14.22
C ALA A 344 5.25 16.09 -14.29
N PRO A 345 3.92 16.17 -14.43
CA PRO A 345 2.94 15.07 -14.39
C PRO A 345 2.78 14.29 -15.70
N GLY A 346 3.48 14.69 -16.77
CA GLY A 346 3.37 14.08 -18.10
C GLY A 346 3.19 15.11 -19.19
N PHE A 347 2.61 14.70 -20.32
CA PHE A 347 2.33 15.50 -21.51
C PHE A 347 0.91 16.07 -21.48
N LEU A 348 0.66 17.16 -22.21
CA LEU A 348 -0.65 17.83 -22.22
C LEU A 348 -1.78 16.92 -22.74
N ASN A 349 -1.54 16.16 -23.81
CA ASN A 349 -2.51 15.22 -24.39
C ASN A 349 -2.90 14.03 -23.48
N GLN A 350 -2.21 13.83 -22.36
CA GLN A 350 -2.57 12.84 -21.36
C GLN A 350 -3.74 13.30 -20.48
N PHE A 351 -4.03 14.60 -20.48
CA PHE A 351 -5.14 15.20 -19.76
C PHE A 351 -6.36 15.32 -20.67
N ASN A 352 -7.43 14.63 -20.29
CA ASN A 352 -8.77 14.93 -20.78
C ASN A 352 -9.45 15.84 -19.76
N LEU A 353 -9.26 17.15 -19.93
CA LEU A 353 -9.73 18.18 -19.00
C LEU A 353 -11.27 18.25 -18.96
N ASP A 354 -11.96 17.98 -20.07
CA ASP A 354 -13.42 17.95 -20.13
C ASP A 354 -14.00 16.80 -19.31
N LEU A 355 -13.43 15.61 -19.46
CA LEU A 355 -13.79 14.46 -18.65
C LEU A 355 -13.14 14.49 -17.26
N GLY A 356 -12.33 15.49 -16.92
CA GLY A 356 -11.55 15.61 -15.68
C GLY A 356 -10.74 14.36 -15.35
N LEU A 357 -10.11 13.75 -16.35
CA LEU A 357 -9.29 12.55 -16.18
C LEU A 357 -7.92 12.78 -16.79
N ALA A 358 -6.91 12.15 -16.21
CA ALA A 358 -5.60 12.03 -16.85
C ALA A 358 -5.18 10.56 -16.91
N TRP A 359 -4.51 10.19 -18.00
CA TRP A 359 -3.91 8.89 -18.19
C TRP A 359 -2.41 8.98 -17.94
N ILE A 360 -1.92 8.22 -16.96
CA ILE A 360 -0.54 8.33 -16.47
C ILE A 360 0.18 7.02 -16.72
N GLN A 361 1.38 7.11 -17.29
CA GLN A 361 2.29 6.00 -17.46
C GLN A 361 3.44 6.11 -16.45
N ASP A 362 3.53 5.14 -15.52
CA ASP A 362 4.48 5.21 -14.39
C ASP A 362 5.93 4.83 -14.74
N LYS A 363 6.12 4.04 -15.81
CA LYS A 363 7.42 3.49 -16.22
C LYS A 363 7.46 3.29 -17.73
N GLU A 364 8.46 3.85 -18.38
CA GLU A 364 8.74 3.58 -19.80
C GLU A 364 9.40 2.21 -20.02
N GLU A 365 10.19 1.71 -19.05
CA GLU A 365 10.96 0.46 -19.16
C GLU A 365 10.11 -0.83 -19.14
N ARG A 366 8.82 -0.73 -18.80
CA ARG A 366 7.87 -1.86 -18.89
C ARG A 366 6.90 -1.57 -20.02
N ALA A 367 7.31 -1.88 -21.25
CA ALA A 367 6.50 -1.79 -22.46
C ALA A 367 5.37 -2.84 -22.50
N GLY A 368 4.52 -2.85 -21.46
CA GLY A 368 3.28 -3.60 -21.39
C GLY A 368 2.19 -2.69 -20.83
N SER A 369 0.93 -2.95 -21.22
CA SER A 369 -0.26 -2.18 -20.81
C SER A 369 -0.50 -2.12 -19.29
N GLU A 370 0.30 -2.82 -18.48
CA GLU A 370 0.15 -2.97 -17.03
C GLU A 370 0.68 -1.78 -16.20
N ALA A 371 1.41 -0.82 -16.80
CA ALA A 371 1.98 0.33 -16.08
C ALA A 371 1.18 1.65 -16.25
N GLN A 372 -0.01 1.54 -16.84
CA GLN A 372 -0.88 2.66 -17.17
C GLN A 372 -2.03 2.73 -16.17
N ARG A 373 -2.39 3.95 -15.73
CA ARG A 373 -3.53 4.14 -14.84
C ARG A 373 -4.26 5.45 -15.11
N LEU A 374 -5.50 5.51 -14.67
CA LEU A 374 -6.32 6.72 -14.70
C LEU A 374 -6.25 7.42 -13.36
N VAL A 375 -6.12 8.75 -13.39
CA VAL A 375 -6.20 9.61 -12.20
C VAL A 375 -7.23 10.71 -12.42
N PRO A 376 -7.94 11.15 -11.37
CA PRO A 376 -8.88 12.26 -11.48
C PRO A 376 -8.14 13.60 -11.64
N VAL A 377 -8.81 14.54 -12.30
CA VAL A 377 -8.43 15.95 -12.42
C VAL A 377 -9.60 16.77 -11.86
N CYS A 378 -9.40 17.39 -10.70
CA CYS A 378 -10.42 18.24 -10.09
C CYS A 378 -10.54 19.60 -10.79
N THR A 379 -11.61 20.35 -10.49
CA THR A 379 -11.93 21.62 -11.14
C THR A 379 -10.83 22.67 -10.98
N PHE A 380 -10.22 22.76 -9.78
CA PHE A 380 -9.08 23.64 -9.53
C PHE A 380 -7.90 23.29 -10.45
N LEU A 381 -7.53 22.00 -10.53
CA LEU A 381 -6.41 21.58 -11.35
C LEU A 381 -6.69 21.79 -12.84
N LYS A 382 -7.92 21.51 -13.29
CA LYS A 382 -8.35 21.80 -14.67
C LYS A 382 -8.07 23.26 -15.00
N SER A 383 -8.64 24.17 -14.22
CA SER A 383 -8.53 25.61 -14.46
C SER A 383 -7.07 26.07 -14.38
N ALA A 384 -6.27 25.52 -13.45
CA ALA A 384 -4.85 25.85 -13.33
C ALA A 384 -4.01 25.39 -14.52
N ILE A 385 -4.37 24.28 -15.17
CA ILE A 385 -3.72 23.83 -16.41
C ILE A 385 -4.14 24.72 -17.57
N GLU A 386 -5.43 25.07 -17.68
CA GLU A 386 -5.94 25.98 -18.72
C GLU A 386 -5.30 27.36 -18.63
N ASP A 387 -5.25 27.95 -17.43
CA ASP A 387 -4.56 29.22 -17.15
C ASP A 387 -3.08 29.16 -17.55
N PHE A 388 -2.42 28.03 -17.30
CA PHE A 388 -1.02 27.84 -17.65
C PHE A 388 -0.81 27.70 -19.16
N VAL A 389 -1.68 26.97 -19.86
CA VAL A 389 -1.65 26.86 -21.33
C VAL A 389 -1.82 28.24 -21.97
N GLN A 390 -2.81 29.02 -21.50
CA GLN A 390 -2.98 30.40 -21.95
C GLN A 390 -1.73 31.25 -21.67
N TYR A 391 -1.15 31.13 -20.47
CA TYR A 391 0.11 31.80 -20.15
C TYR A 391 1.23 31.42 -21.11
N LEU A 392 1.36 30.15 -21.50
CA LEU A 392 2.37 29.71 -22.46
C LEU A 392 2.17 30.34 -23.84
N GLU A 393 0.93 30.44 -24.31
CA GLU A 393 0.58 31.08 -25.58
C GLU A 393 0.93 32.57 -25.57
N GLU A 394 0.55 33.28 -24.50
CA GLU A 394 0.88 34.71 -24.32
C GLU A 394 2.40 34.94 -24.19
N PHE A 395 3.07 34.06 -23.46
CA PHE A 395 4.51 34.09 -23.27
C PHE A 395 5.25 33.86 -24.59
N ASP A 396 4.84 32.87 -25.38
CA ASP A 396 5.40 32.63 -26.70
C ASP A 396 5.16 33.81 -27.65
N ALA A 397 3.93 34.31 -27.73
CA ALA A 397 3.59 35.46 -28.57
C ALA A 397 4.46 36.69 -28.28
N LYS A 398 4.78 36.91 -26.99
CA LYS A 398 5.58 38.05 -26.54
C LYS A 398 7.08 37.86 -26.72
N TYR A 399 7.61 36.67 -26.43
CA TYR A 399 9.05 36.44 -26.29
C TYR A 399 9.68 35.63 -27.42
N ARG A 400 8.91 34.97 -28.31
CA ARG A 400 9.44 34.17 -29.44
C ARG A 400 10.41 34.93 -30.33
N LYS A 401 10.13 36.20 -30.62
CA LYS A 401 11.01 37.04 -31.45
C LYS A 401 12.37 37.33 -30.78
N LEU A 402 12.38 37.40 -29.44
CA LEU A 402 13.60 37.62 -28.65
C LEU A 402 14.38 36.32 -28.47
N ASN A 403 13.69 35.19 -28.41
CA ASN A 403 14.31 33.87 -28.26
C ASN A 403 13.53 32.80 -29.07
N PRO A 404 13.92 32.56 -30.33
CA PRO A 404 13.22 31.59 -31.19
C PRO A 404 13.26 30.16 -30.66
N ASN A 405 14.35 29.76 -30.00
CA ASN A 405 14.47 28.42 -29.40
C ASN A 405 13.44 28.22 -28.30
N LEU A 406 13.24 29.24 -27.46
CA LEU A 406 12.20 29.24 -26.42
C LEU A 406 10.82 29.06 -27.03
N GLY A 407 10.51 29.78 -28.12
CA GLY A 407 9.21 29.65 -28.78
C GLY A 407 8.98 28.29 -29.45
N ASN A 408 10.03 27.65 -29.98
CA ASN A 408 9.96 26.27 -30.46
C ASN A 408 9.70 25.29 -29.31
N ASP A 409 10.42 25.45 -28.20
CA ASP A 409 10.24 24.61 -27.00
C ASP A 409 8.81 24.75 -26.42
N ILE A 410 8.24 25.96 -26.39
CA ILE A 410 6.84 26.17 -26.00
C ILE A 410 5.88 25.49 -26.99
N GLY A 411 6.14 25.63 -28.29
CA GLY A 411 5.37 24.93 -29.32
C GLY A 411 5.38 23.40 -29.11
N ASP A 412 6.51 22.83 -28.73
CA ASP A 412 6.62 21.40 -28.43
C ASP A 412 5.83 20.99 -27.17
N ILE A 413 5.71 21.86 -26.16
CA ILE A 413 4.83 21.62 -25.01
C ILE A 413 3.37 21.59 -25.44
N LEU A 414 2.92 22.63 -26.15
CA LEU A 414 1.52 22.77 -26.59
C LEU A 414 1.10 21.62 -27.53
N ASN A 415 2.03 21.13 -28.35
CA ASN A 415 1.81 19.98 -29.24
C ASN A 415 2.11 18.61 -28.59
N SER A 416 2.33 18.56 -27.27
CA SER A 416 2.62 17.33 -26.52
C SER A 416 3.83 16.52 -27.04
N ARG A 417 4.84 17.20 -27.59
CA ARG A 417 6.14 16.62 -27.97
C ARG A 417 7.17 16.72 -26.84
N ARG A 418 6.88 17.54 -25.84
CA ARG A 418 7.65 17.74 -24.61
C ARG A 418 6.69 17.64 -23.41
N PRO A 419 7.17 17.19 -22.23
CA PRO A 419 6.37 17.21 -21.01
C PRO A 419 5.78 18.60 -20.74
N LEU A 420 4.64 18.66 -20.05
CA LEU A 420 3.92 19.90 -19.75
C LEU A 420 4.77 20.89 -18.97
N LEU A 421 5.54 20.40 -17.97
CA LEU A 421 6.25 21.26 -17.03
C LEU A 421 7.77 21.16 -17.21
N ASN A 422 8.38 22.32 -17.44
CA ASN A 422 9.80 22.46 -17.74
C ASN A 422 10.39 23.66 -16.99
N TYR A 423 11.71 23.72 -16.93
CA TYR A 423 12.43 24.91 -16.50
C TYR A 423 13.49 25.28 -17.53
N TYR A 424 13.74 26.57 -17.65
CA TYR A 424 14.81 27.12 -18.45
C TYR A 424 16.05 27.25 -17.58
N ASN A 425 17.09 26.49 -17.90
CA ASN A 425 18.30 26.42 -17.09
C ASN A 425 19.26 27.59 -17.36
N GLY A 426 20.25 27.78 -16.49
CA GLY A 426 21.26 28.84 -16.64
C GLY A 426 22.16 28.73 -17.88
N LYS A 427 22.04 27.66 -18.69
CA LYS A 427 22.71 27.48 -19.98
C LYS A 427 21.82 27.85 -21.17
N GLY A 428 20.62 28.37 -20.93
CA GLY A 428 19.71 28.75 -21.99
C GLY A 428 18.97 27.58 -22.66
N LYS A 429 18.77 26.46 -21.96
CA LYS A 429 18.05 25.30 -22.50
C LYS A 429 16.84 24.95 -21.64
N MET A 430 15.73 24.59 -22.30
CA MET A 430 14.56 24.05 -21.63
C MET A 430 14.75 22.57 -21.29
N THR A 431 14.57 22.24 -20.01
CA THR A 431 14.71 20.89 -19.45
C THR A 431 13.44 20.52 -18.68
N ALA A 432 13.02 19.26 -18.78
CA ALA A 432 11.89 18.74 -18.00
C ALA A 432 12.19 18.86 -16.49
N ILE A 433 11.17 19.17 -15.70
CA ILE A 433 11.33 19.17 -14.24
C ILE A 433 11.65 17.74 -13.77
N SER A 434 12.66 17.63 -12.91
CA SER A 434 13.07 16.36 -12.29
C SER A 434 13.06 16.46 -10.76
N PRO A 435 12.94 15.33 -10.04
CA PRO A 435 13.06 15.31 -8.59
C PRO A 435 14.36 15.93 -8.08
N LYS A 436 15.47 15.72 -8.81
CA LYS A 436 16.77 16.30 -8.48
C LYS A 436 16.70 17.83 -8.51
N PHE A 437 16.15 18.40 -9.58
CA PHE A 437 15.97 19.84 -9.71
C PHE A 437 15.15 20.40 -8.54
N ILE A 438 14.00 19.80 -8.22
CA ILE A 438 13.15 20.23 -7.10
C ILE A 438 13.91 20.22 -5.77
N MET A 439 14.67 19.15 -5.48
CA MET A 439 15.47 19.08 -4.26
C MET A 439 16.53 20.17 -4.22
N ASP A 440 17.25 20.41 -5.31
CA ASP A 440 18.31 21.40 -5.39
C ASP A 440 17.74 22.83 -5.25
N THR A 441 16.57 23.11 -5.84
CA THR A 441 15.89 24.41 -5.77
C THR A 441 15.31 24.71 -4.38
N LEU A 442 14.76 23.70 -3.69
CA LEU A 442 13.99 23.92 -2.45
C LEU A 442 14.73 23.56 -1.17
N LYS A 443 15.94 23.01 -1.24
CA LYS A 443 16.68 22.45 -0.09
C LYS A 443 16.71 23.34 1.15
N THR A 444 16.76 24.66 0.97
CA THR A 444 16.84 25.67 2.03
C THR A 444 15.49 26.02 2.66
N TYR A 445 14.37 25.79 1.97
CA TYR A 445 13.03 26.24 2.37
C TYR A 445 12.06 25.09 2.64
N PHE A 446 12.28 23.92 2.03
CA PHE A 446 11.39 22.77 2.15
C PHE A 446 12.18 21.45 2.09
N ALA A 447 12.35 20.82 3.25
CA ALA A 447 13.28 19.69 3.42
C ALA A 447 12.64 18.30 3.26
N PHE A 448 11.37 18.22 2.85
CA PHE A 448 10.73 16.94 2.55
C PHE A 448 11.24 16.36 1.23
N LYS A 449 11.23 15.03 1.13
CA LYS A 449 11.46 14.35 -0.15
C LYS A 449 10.40 14.75 -1.17
N THR A 450 10.76 14.70 -2.44
CA THR A 450 9.89 15.14 -3.55
C THR A 450 8.61 14.34 -3.71
N ASP A 451 8.52 13.15 -3.11
CA ASP A 451 7.31 12.31 -3.10
C ASP A 451 6.30 12.71 -2.01
N TRP A 452 6.58 13.72 -1.18
CA TRP A 452 5.66 14.23 -0.16
C TRP A 452 4.22 14.49 -0.65
N PRO A 453 3.94 14.95 -1.89
CA PRO A 453 2.55 15.17 -2.32
C PRO A 453 1.75 13.88 -2.33
N ARG A 454 2.41 12.75 -2.61
CA ARG A 454 1.80 11.43 -2.62
C ARG A 454 1.47 10.93 -1.21
N HIS A 455 2.34 11.21 -0.23
CA HIS A 455 2.09 10.91 1.19
C HIS A 455 0.89 11.72 1.70
N LEU A 456 0.85 13.03 1.45
CA LEU A 456 -0.27 13.87 1.87
C LEU A 456 -1.57 13.54 1.13
N GLY A 457 -1.49 13.28 -0.18
CA GLY A 457 -2.63 12.88 -1.00
C GLY A 457 -3.28 11.60 -0.48
N GLN A 458 -2.48 10.56 -0.21
CA GLN A 458 -3.02 9.30 0.30
C GLN A 458 -3.67 9.48 1.67
N LYS A 459 -3.00 10.22 2.57
CA LYS A 459 -3.55 10.59 3.88
C LYS A 459 -4.94 11.23 3.71
N PHE A 460 -5.05 12.23 2.84
CA PHE A 460 -6.31 12.95 2.66
C PHE A 460 -7.42 12.08 2.07
N LEU A 461 -7.12 11.19 1.12
CA LEU A 461 -8.11 10.27 0.55
C LEU A 461 -8.64 9.29 1.61
N HIS A 462 -7.77 8.76 2.47
CA HIS A 462 -8.19 7.91 3.59
C HIS A 462 -9.03 8.68 4.62
N GLU A 463 -8.62 9.90 5.01
CA GLU A 463 -9.41 10.77 5.90
C GLU A 463 -10.78 11.10 5.31
N SER A 464 -10.89 11.16 3.98
CA SER A 464 -12.13 11.44 3.25
C SER A 464 -13.02 10.22 3.01
N GLY A 465 -12.61 9.03 3.47
CA GLY A 465 -13.39 7.80 3.33
C GLY A 465 -13.47 7.23 1.91
N VAL A 466 -12.51 7.57 1.03
CA VAL A 466 -12.45 6.97 -0.31
C VAL A 466 -12.14 5.48 -0.20
N ASP A 467 -12.82 4.68 -1.02
CA ASP A 467 -12.64 3.23 -1.03
C ASP A 467 -11.19 2.82 -1.32
N GLU A 468 -10.70 1.81 -0.59
CA GLU A 468 -9.32 1.35 -0.67
C GLU A 468 -8.94 0.92 -2.09
N ALA A 469 -9.83 0.22 -2.82
CA ALA A 469 -9.53 -0.24 -4.17
C ALA A 469 -9.35 0.94 -5.13
N ILE A 470 -10.13 2.01 -4.96
CA ILE A 470 -10.01 3.24 -5.74
C ILE A 470 -8.70 3.96 -5.43
N ILE A 471 -8.33 4.09 -4.15
CA ILE A 471 -7.03 4.66 -3.75
C ILE A 471 -5.89 3.85 -4.36
N MET A 472 -5.95 2.52 -4.27
CA MET A 472 -4.92 1.63 -4.81
C MET A 472 -4.79 1.78 -6.34
N ALA A 473 -5.91 1.91 -7.07
CA ALA A 473 -5.92 2.16 -8.50
C ALA A 473 -5.32 3.52 -8.87
N ILE A 474 -5.69 4.60 -8.19
CA ILE A 474 -5.14 5.96 -8.41
C ILE A 474 -3.62 5.99 -8.15
N PHE A 475 -3.14 5.17 -7.22
CA PHE A 475 -1.73 5.09 -6.89
C PHE A 475 -0.98 4.03 -7.73
N GLY A 476 -1.67 3.12 -8.43
CA GLY A 476 -1.00 1.97 -9.05
C GLY A 476 -0.29 1.12 -7.99
N HIS A 477 -0.98 0.86 -6.88
CA HIS A 477 -0.52 0.06 -5.75
C HIS A 477 -1.28 -1.27 -5.64
N GLU A 478 -2.16 -1.59 -6.59
CA GLU A 478 -2.92 -2.85 -6.56
C GLU A 478 -2.01 -4.06 -6.40
N MET A 479 -2.52 -5.05 -5.66
CA MET A 479 -1.84 -6.33 -5.57
C MET A 479 -1.97 -7.09 -6.89
N ALA A 480 -0.97 -7.89 -7.22
CA ALA A 480 -0.98 -8.64 -8.47
C ALA A 480 -2.18 -9.60 -8.57
N GLY A 481 -2.92 -9.50 -9.67
CA GLY A 481 -4.21 -10.18 -9.90
C GLY A 481 -5.43 -9.41 -9.37
N GLN A 482 -5.26 -8.20 -8.86
CA GLN A 482 -6.32 -7.30 -8.38
C GLN A 482 -6.26 -5.94 -9.09
N GLU A 483 -5.60 -5.85 -10.24
CA GLU A 483 -5.41 -4.62 -11.01
C GLU A 483 -6.75 -4.10 -11.56
N SER A 484 -6.93 -2.78 -11.49
CA SER A 484 -8.10 -2.08 -11.99
C SER A 484 -8.19 -2.14 -13.52
N HIS A 485 -9.42 -2.05 -14.04
CA HIS A 485 -9.71 -2.00 -15.47
C HIS A 485 -9.23 -3.21 -16.30
N GLN A 486 -8.85 -4.32 -15.64
CA GLN A 486 -8.63 -5.62 -16.26
C GLN A 486 -9.95 -6.39 -16.46
N LYS A 487 -9.93 -7.48 -17.24
CA LYS A 487 -11.11 -8.27 -17.64
C LYS A 487 -12.07 -8.67 -16.50
N PHE A 488 -11.57 -8.83 -15.27
CA PHE A 488 -12.35 -9.24 -14.10
C PHE A 488 -12.45 -8.15 -13.02
N SER A 489 -12.03 -6.92 -13.34
CA SER A 489 -12.18 -5.78 -12.44
C SER A 489 -13.62 -5.27 -12.47
N SER A 490 -14.19 -5.03 -11.28
CA SER A 490 -15.47 -4.33 -11.14
C SER A 490 -15.30 -2.80 -11.07
N LEU A 491 -14.05 -2.31 -11.03
CA LEU A 491 -13.76 -0.88 -10.92
C LEU A 491 -13.95 -0.20 -12.28
N SER A 492 -14.84 0.79 -12.31
CA SER A 492 -15.17 1.57 -13.50
C SER A 492 -14.36 2.86 -13.58
N LYS A 493 -14.29 3.45 -14.78
CA LYS A 493 -13.73 4.80 -14.94
C LYS A 493 -14.54 5.85 -14.17
N GLY A 494 -15.84 5.60 -13.97
CA GLY A 494 -16.74 6.46 -13.19
C GLY A 494 -16.32 6.55 -11.72
N ASP A 495 -15.82 5.45 -11.15
CA ASP A 495 -15.33 5.42 -9.77
C ASP A 495 -14.11 6.33 -9.59
N ILE A 496 -13.21 6.38 -10.58
CA ILE A 496 -12.06 7.30 -10.58
C ILE A 496 -12.54 8.75 -10.74
N ILE A 497 -13.47 9.00 -11.67
CA ILE A 497 -14.08 10.33 -11.90
C ILE A 497 -14.73 10.87 -10.63
N ALA A 498 -15.38 10.01 -9.83
CA ALA A 498 -16.06 10.42 -8.61
C ALA A 498 -15.11 11.05 -7.57
N VAL A 499 -13.83 10.68 -7.57
CA VAL A 499 -12.82 11.18 -6.61
C VAL A 499 -12.38 12.62 -6.92
N LYS A 500 -12.76 13.20 -8.06
CA LYS A 500 -12.46 14.62 -8.39
C LYS A 500 -12.95 15.58 -7.31
N SER A 501 -14.14 15.35 -6.77
CA SER A 501 -14.71 16.20 -5.71
C SER A 501 -13.88 16.12 -4.43
N THR A 502 -13.31 14.96 -4.12
CA THR A 502 -12.38 14.78 -3.01
C THR A 502 -11.09 15.57 -3.26
N TYR A 503 -10.48 15.47 -4.44
CA TYR A 503 -9.30 16.29 -4.75
C TYR A 503 -9.61 17.80 -4.80
N GLN A 504 -10.83 18.19 -5.17
CA GLN A 504 -11.28 19.58 -5.04
C GLN A 504 -11.32 20.00 -3.56
N ALA A 505 -11.89 19.16 -2.69
CA ALA A 505 -11.89 19.43 -1.25
C ALA A 505 -10.48 19.51 -0.65
N LEU A 506 -9.50 18.79 -1.21
CA LEU A 506 -8.08 18.96 -0.83
C LEU A 506 -7.56 20.35 -1.24
N ALA A 507 -7.86 20.80 -2.46
CA ALA A 507 -7.51 22.14 -2.91
C ALA A 507 -8.13 23.22 -2.01
N ASP A 508 -9.39 23.04 -1.62
CA ASP A 508 -10.12 23.96 -0.74
C ASP A 508 -9.53 23.95 0.68
N LYS A 509 -9.23 22.76 1.23
CA LYS A 509 -8.57 22.59 2.55
C LYS A 509 -7.21 23.28 2.60
N LEU A 510 -6.48 23.28 1.49
CA LEU A 510 -5.20 23.95 1.35
C LEU A 510 -5.31 25.41 0.90
N ARG A 511 -6.55 25.91 0.72
CA ARG A 511 -6.87 27.28 0.28
C ARG A 511 -6.09 27.69 -0.96
N LEU A 512 -6.00 26.79 -1.93
CA LEU A 512 -5.25 27.05 -3.15
C LEU A 512 -5.88 28.20 -3.95
N GLN A 513 -5.05 28.97 -4.63
CA GLN A 513 -5.47 30.10 -5.45
C GLN A 513 -4.73 30.08 -6.77
N HIS A 514 -5.41 30.45 -7.85
CA HIS A 514 -4.84 30.58 -9.19
C HIS A 514 -3.78 31.68 -9.27
N ILE A 515 -2.84 31.53 -10.18
CA ILE A 515 -1.93 32.62 -10.59
C ILE A 515 -2.76 33.52 -11.51
N LYS A 516 -3.10 34.72 -11.04
CA LYS A 516 -3.78 35.75 -11.83
C LYS A 516 -2.78 36.83 -12.22
#